data_AF-A0A9W8NTH6-F1
#
_entry.id   AF-A0A9W8NTH6-F1
#
_cell.length_a   1.000
_cell.length_b   1.000
_cell.length_c   1.000
_cell.angle_alpha   90.00
_cell.angle_beta   90.00
_cell.angle_gamma   90.00
#
_symmetry.space_group_name_H-M   'P 1'
#
loop_
_entity.id
_entity.type
_entity.pdbx_description
1 polymer ?
#
loop_
_entity_poly.entity_id
_entity_poly.type
_entity_poly.pdbx_seq_one_letter_code
_entity_poly.pdbx_strand_id
1 'polypeptide(L)'
;MTDPEKRGSMSSDDAGTVLSSPSKAQSFWNYLNTEVEPKECTGPLAAFCFMTGFIDAISFSSVFVWCGFQTGNFVQLSLALARLFSVGPGGAVDRTFHKADQQALTSLLAFNVGAFVGRLGDRIGPHKRIWLVFGTFLQTLFTMAAALTIWKAGQPSVADDRGDPSWTNVLSFVCLAFMSMSLGTQGIIGKRLNTQFTTTIVLTTVWVELMADPGLFHRKKVITRDHKLIAASSLFIGGFVSRAILDKVGSAGALGVGTGVRLLITLSWLLVPGKKAAVSKSAK
;
A
#
# COMPACT_ATOMS: atom_id res chain seq x y z
N MET A 1 51.03 -32.30 -65.00
CA MET A 1 50.33 -33.60 -64.97
C MET A 1 49.57 -33.65 -63.65
N THR A 2 48.26 -33.43 -63.54
CA THR A 2 47.10 -34.12 -64.19
C THR A 2 47.14 -35.63 -63.94
N ASP A 3 46.16 -36.36 -63.38
CA ASP A 3 44.83 -36.11 -62.75
C ASP A 3 44.39 -37.43 -62.02
N PRO A 4 43.18 -37.70 -61.45
CA PRO A 4 41.90 -36.97 -61.40
C PRO A 4 41.16 -36.94 -60.01
N GLU A 5 39.85 -36.64 -60.05
CA GLU A 5 38.74 -36.74 -59.09
C GLU A 5 38.77 -37.73 -57.88
N LYS A 6 38.05 -37.35 -56.80
CA LYS A 6 37.27 -38.31 -56.00
C LYS A 6 35.96 -37.75 -55.40
N ARG A 7 34.84 -38.26 -55.93
CA ARG A 7 33.52 -38.53 -55.31
C ARG A 7 32.99 -37.57 -54.23
N GLY A 8 31.81 -37.00 -54.52
CA GLY A 8 30.95 -36.41 -53.49
C GLY A 8 30.34 -37.47 -52.55
N SER A 9 30.01 -37.02 -51.34
CA SER A 9 29.09 -37.70 -50.42
C SER A 9 28.02 -36.70 -49.99
N MET A 10 26.78 -36.99 -50.38
CA MET A 10 25.60 -36.24 -49.97
C MET A 10 25.33 -36.54 -48.48
N SER A 11 25.65 -35.60 -47.59
CA SER A 11 25.22 -35.67 -46.18
C SER A 11 24.10 -34.66 -45.95
N SER A 12 22.88 -35.17 -46.01
CA SER A 12 21.68 -34.46 -45.57
C SER A 12 21.75 -34.18 -44.07
N ASP A 13 21.93 -32.92 -43.70
CA ASP A 13 21.50 -32.40 -42.40
C ASP A 13 20.69 -31.13 -42.65
N ASP A 14 19.46 -31.34 -43.13
CA ASP A 14 18.40 -30.31 -43.13
C ASP A 14 17.93 -30.12 -41.68
N ALA A 15 18.84 -29.59 -40.85
CA ALA A 15 18.58 -29.18 -39.48
C ALA A 15 17.76 -27.89 -39.51
N GLY A 16 16.50 -28.04 -39.92
CA GLY A 16 15.52 -26.97 -40.04
C GLY A 16 15.56 -26.10 -38.79
N THR A 17 16.06 -24.87 -38.95
CA THR A 17 16.11 -23.90 -37.86
C THR A 17 14.68 -23.54 -37.53
N VAL A 18 14.12 -24.17 -36.49
CA VAL A 18 12.80 -23.85 -35.96
C VAL A 18 12.88 -22.46 -35.34
N LEU A 19 12.73 -21.46 -36.21
CA LEU A 19 12.41 -20.08 -35.85
C LEU A 19 11.06 -20.12 -35.13
N SER A 20 11.14 -20.23 -33.81
CA SER A 20 9.99 -20.22 -32.92
C SER A 20 9.28 -18.88 -33.05
N SER A 21 8.28 -18.87 -33.95
CA SER A 21 7.44 -17.70 -34.19
C SER A 21 6.81 -17.27 -32.87
N PRO A 22 6.92 -15.99 -32.46
CA PRO A 22 6.45 -15.56 -31.17
C PRO A 22 4.93 -15.65 -31.12
N SER A 23 4.40 -16.58 -30.31
CA SER A 23 2.98 -16.75 -30.05
C SER A 23 2.39 -15.50 -29.36
N LYS A 24 1.94 -14.54 -30.17
CA LYS A 24 1.45 -13.21 -29.73
C LYS A 24 0.00 -13.22 -29.23
N ALA A 25 -0.34 -14.21 -28.41
CA ALA A 25 -1.57 -14.21 -27.61
C ALA A 25 -1.32 -14.91 -26.27
N GLN A 26 -0.49 -14.31 -25.41
CA GLN A 26 -0.39 -14.77 -24.03
C GLN A 26 -1.77 -14.60 -23.38
N SER A 27 -2.45 -15.71 -23.08
CA SER A 27 -3.76 -15.72 -22.41
C SER A 27 -3.77 -14.74 -21.25
N PHE A 28 -4.86 -13.97 -21.09
CA PHE A 28 -4.99 -12.99 -20.02
C PHE A 28 -4.75 -13.60 -18.63
N TRP A 29 -5.16 -14.86 -18.44
CA TRP A 29 -4.86 -15.61 -17.22
C TRP A 29 -3.36 -15.87 -17.01
N ASN A 30 -2.63 -16.23 -18.08
CA ASN A 30 -1.19 -16.41 -18.05
C ASN A 30 -0.46 -15.08 -17.83
N TYR A 31 -1.00 -13.96 -18.34
CA TYR A 31 -0.49 -12.62 -18.09
C TYR A 31 -0.66 -12.19 -16.62
N LEU A 32 -1.86 -12.42 -16.05
CA LEU A 32 -2.13 -12.18 -14.63
C LEU A 32 -1.25 -13.04 -13.70
N ASN A 33 -0.87 -14.25 -14.12
CA ASN A 33 0.03 -15.10 -13.34
C ASN A 33 1.53 -14.73 -13.46
N THR A 34 1.91 -13.75 -14.29
CA THR A 34 3.29 -13.25 -14.34
C THR A 34 3.68 -12.47 -13.07
N GLU A 35 4.95 -12.55 -12.69
CA GLU A 35 5.53 -11.65 -11.68
C GLU A 35 5.88 -10.30 -12.30
N VAL A 36 5.59 -9.22 -11.58
CA VAL A 36 6.04 -7.87 -11.93
C VAL A 36 7.51 -7.68 -11.55
N GLU A 37 8.21 -6.77 -12.24
CA GLU A 37 9.55 -6.33 -11.82
C GLU A 37 9.42 -5.27 -10.69
N PRO A 38 9.94 -5.51 -9.46
CA PRO A 38 9.76 -4.58 -8.35
C PRO A 38 10.30 -3.15 -8.59
N LYS A 39 11.31 -3.01 -9.47
CA LYS A 39 11.87 -1.70 -9.84
C LYS A 39 10.89 -0.82 -10.63
N GLU A 40 9.97 -1.44 -11.37
CA GLU A 40 8.95 -0.76 -12.17
C GLU A 40 7.67 -0.44 -11.36
N CYS A 41 7.62 -0.86 -10.08
CA CYS A 41 6.45 -0.67 -9.21
C CYS A 41 6.35 0.73 -8.57
N THR A 42 7.27 1.65 -8.92
CA THR A 42 7.38 3.00 -8.33
C THR A 42 6.08 3.81 -8.39
N GLY A 43 5.34 3.75 -9.51
CA GLY A 43 4.06 4.47 -9.67
C GLY A 43 2.98 4.00 -8.68
N PRO A 44 2.58 2.72 -8.70
CA PRO A 44 1.63 2.17 -7.73
C PRO A 44 2.04 2.34 -6.27
N LEU A 45 3.35 2.22 -5.96
CA LEU A 45 3.85 2.38 -4.59
C LEU A 45 3.85 3.84 -4.10
N ALA A 46 4.13 4.81 -4.98
CA ALA A 46 3.93 6.23 -4.68
C ALA A 46 2.44 6.54 -4.44
N ALA A 47 1.56 5.97 -5.26
CA ALA A 47 0.11 6.11 -5.09
C ALA A 47 -0.41 5.43 -3.80
N PHE A 48 0.22 4.34 -3.34
CA PHE A 48 -0.02 3.78 -2.00
C PHE A 48 0.40 4.76 -0.89
N CYS A 49 1.57 5.41 -0.99
CA CYS A 49 1.96 6.45 -0.03
C CYS A 49 0.97 7.63 0.00
N PHE A 50 0.48 8.07 -1.17
CA PHE A 50 -0.61 9.04 -1.28
C PHE A 50 -1.87 8.54 -0.55
N MET A 51 -2.30 7.29 -0.79
CA MET A 51 -3.48 6.73 -0.14
C MET A 51 -3.34 6.58 1.38
N THR A 52 -2.11 6.35 1.90
CA THR A 52 -1.83 6.39 3.34
C THR A 52 -2.21 7.77 3.89
N GLY A 53 -1.54 8.84 3.43
CA GLY A 53 -1.81 10.19 3.90
C GLY A 53 -3.26 10.63 3.67
N PHE A 54 -3.86 10.19 2.56
CA PHE A 54 -5.24 10.49 2.23
C PHE A 54 -6.23 9.92 3.25
N ILE A 55 -6.10 8.64 3.60
CA ILE A 55 -6.98 7.97 4.57
C ILE A 55 -6.70 8.49 5.99
N ASP A 56 -5.42 8.64 6.35
CA ASP A 56 -4.98 9.10 7.66
C ASP A 56 -5.45 10.54 7.98
N ALA A 57 -5.51 11.44 6.99
CA ALA A 57 -6.05 12.78 7.19
C ALA A 57 -7.55 12.77 7.53
N ILE A 58 -8.33 11.80 7.03
CA ILE A 58 -9.77 11.69 7.32
C ILE A 58 -9.98 11.22 8.76
N SER A 59 -9.32 10.13 9.15
CA SER A 59 -9.45 9.61 10.51
C SER A 59 -8.88 10.59 11.53
N PHE A 60 -7.71 11.19 11.28
CA PHE A 60 -7.14 12.13 12.22
C PHE A 60 -7.99 13.40 12.38
N SER A 61 -8.59 13.92 11.31
CA SER A 61 -9.49 15.09 11.41
C SER A 61 -10.77 14.80 12.20
N SER A 62 -11.25 13.55 12.18
CA SER A 62 -12.52 13.15 12.82
C SER A 62 -12.36 12.59 14.24
N VAL A 63 -11.24 11.91 14.53
CA VAL A 63 -11.03 11.12 15.76
C VAL A 63 -9.63 11.16 16.34
N PHE A 64 -8.70 11.92 15.73
CA PHE A 64 -7.29 12.01 16.15
C PHE A 64 -6.51 10.68 16.17
N VAL A 65 -7.08 9.62 15.59
CA VAL A 65 -6.48 8.30 15.40
C VAL A 65 -5.96 8.16 13.97
N TRP A 66 -4.78 7.56 13.84
CA TRP A 66 -4.16 7.27 12.55
C TRP A 66 -4.48 5.83 12.14
N CYS A 67 -5.05 5.62 10.96
CA CYS A 67 -5.30 4.28 10.43
C CYS A 67 -4.00 3.59 9.96
N GLY A 68 -2.99 4.36 9.52
CA GLY A 68 -1.69 3.86 9.10
C GLY A 68 -0.65 3.80 10.22
N PHE A 69 -0.62 4.79 11.12
CA PHE A 69 0.47 4.95 12.09
C PHE A 69 0.20 4.25 13.43
N GLN A 70 0.18 2.92 13.38
CA GLN A 70 -0.18 2.08 14.52
C GLN A 70 0.72 2.21 15.76
N THR A 71 1.95 2.72 15.63
CA THR A 71 2.80 3.06 16.78
C THR A 71 2.13 4.07 17.71
N GLY A 72 1.46 5.09 17.16
CA GLY A 72 0.74 6.10 17.95
C GLY A 72 -0.42 5.48 18.72
N ASN A 73 -1.24 4.68 18.03
CA ASN A 73 -2.39 3.99 18.62
C ASN A 73 -1.96 3.01 19.71
N PHE A 74 -0.84 2.28 19.51
CA PHE A 74 -0.31 1.34 20.49
C PHE A 74 0.16 2.04 21.78
N VAL A 75 0.84 3.19 21.65
CA VAL A 75 1.22 4.03 22.80
C VAL A 75 -0.02 4.65 23.46
N GLN A 76 -1.02 5.08 22.70
CA GLN A 76 -2.26 5.61 23.26
C GLN A 76 -2.98 4.59 24.15
N LEU A 77 -2.97 3.30 23.77
CA LEU A 77 -3.52 2.22 24.59
C LEU A 77 -2.70 1.98 25.87
N SER A 78 -1.36 2.07 25.83
CA SER A 78 -0.55 1.96 27.05
C SER A 78 -0.78 3.13 27.99
N LEU A 79 -0.99 4.35 27.46
CA LEU A 79 -1.39 5.51 28.24
C LEU A 79 -2.78 5.34 28.87
N ALA A 80 -3.74 4.76 28.14
CA ALA A 80 -5.07 4.44 28.68
C ALA A 80 -5.01 3.46 29.85
N LEU A 81 -4.15 2.44 29.77
CA LEU A 81 -3.89 1.52 30.90
C LEU A 81 -3.19 2.22 32.07
N ALA A 82 -2.24 3.13 31.81
CA ALA A 82 -1.56 3.90 32.85
C ALA A 82 -2.50 4.85 33.62
N ARG A 83 -3.56 5.38 32.98
CA ARG A 83 -4.56 6.23 33.65
C ARG A 83 -5.28 5.51 34.80
N LEU A 84 -5.48 4.19 34.70
CA LEU A 84 -6.13 3.37 35.75
C LEU A 84 -5.39 3.40 37.10
N PHE A 85 -4.10 3.77 37.09
CA PHE A 85 -3.22 3.88 38.26
C PHE A 85 -2.89 5.34 38.62
N SER A 86 -3.36 6.30 37.82
CA SER A 86 -3.06 7.71 37.97
C SER A 86 -4.08 8.40 38.87
N VAL A 87 -3.61 9.12 39.88
CA VAL A 87 -4.46 9.96 40.74
C VAL A 87 -4.52 11.36 40.12
N GLY A 88 -5.69 11.72 39.61
CA GLY A 88 -5.98 13.03 39.04
C GLY A 88 -6.24 14.12 40.10
N PRO A 89 -6.54 15.35 39.65
CA PRO A 89 -6.88 16.47 40.53
C PRO A 89 -8.02 16.10 41.51
N GLY A 90 -7.89 16.50 42.77
CA GLY A 90 -8.87 16.19 43.81
C GLY A 90 -8.90 14.72 44.27
N GLY A 91 -7.93 13.89 43.87
CA GLY A 91 -7.85 12.48 44.29
C GLY A 91 -8.65 11.50 43.42
N ALA A 92 -9.28 11.97 42.33
CA ALA A 92 -10.07 11.14 41.44
C ALA A 92 -9.20 10.19 40.61
N VAL A 93 -9.61 8.93 40.47
CA VAL A 93 -8.97 7.95 39.58
C VAL A 93 -9.88 7.70 38.40
N ASP A 94 -9.44 8.10 37.21
CA ASP A 94 -10.18 7.85 35.97
C ASP A 94 -10.04 6.38 35.54
N ARG A 95 -11.16 5.67 35.52
CA ARG A 95 -11.27 4.26 35.09
C ARG A 95 -12.01 4.11 33.76
N THR A 96 -12.23 5.21 33.06
CA THR A 96 -13.04 5.25 31.84
C THR A 96 -12.19 4.84 30.64
N PHE A 97 -12.70 3.92 29.82
CA PHE A 97 -12.12 3.63 28.51
C PHE A 97 -12.71 4.64 27.51
N HIS A 98 -11.98 5.72 27.24
CA HIS A 98 -12.44 6.86 26.45
C HIS A 98 -12.68 6.49 24.99
N LYS A 99 -13.49 7.30 24.28
CA LYS A 99 -13.78 7.09 22.85
C LYS A 99 -12.50 7.02 22.01
N ALA A 100 -11.52 7.88 22.30
CA ALA A 100 -10.22 7.88 21.63
C ALA A 100 -9.45 6.55 21.85
N ASP A 101 -9.51 5.95 23.03
CA ASP A 101 -8.86 4.65 23.29
C ASP A 101 -9.60 3.51 22.59
N GLN A 102 -10.95 3.53 22.60
CA GLN A 102 -11.78 2.56 21.89
C GLN A 102 -11.49 2.60 20.38
N GLN A 103 -11.33 3.81 19.81
CA GLN A 103 -10.99 4.05 18.41
C GLN A 103 -9.55 3.58 18.10
N ALA A 104 -8.58 3.88 18.96
CA ALA A 104 -7.20 3.40 18.82
C ALA A 104 -7.11 1.86 18.82
N LEU A 105 -7.83 1.19 19.73
CA LEU A 105 -7.94 -0.27 19.78
C LEU A 105 -8.58 -0.84 18.51
N THR A 106 -9.69 -0.22 18.07
CA THR A 106 -10.40 -0.63 16.84
C THR A 106 -9.49 -0.51 15.63
N SER A 107 -8.78 0.61 15.47
CA SER A 107 -7.83 0.84 14.40
C SER A 107 -6.69 -0.19 14.41
N LEU A 108 -6.10 -0.46 15.58
CA LEU A 108 -4.99 -1.40 15.73
C LEU A 108 -5.37 -2.84 15.40
N LEU A 109 -6.50 -3.33 15.94
CA LEU A 109 -6.97 -4.69 15.68
C LEU A 109 -7.34 -4.84 14.20
N ALA A 110 -8.10 -3.89 13.64
CA ALA A 110 -8.53 -3.93 12.25
C ALA A 110 -7.34 -3.82 11.27
N PHE A 111 -6.32 -3.01 11.56
CA PHE A 111 -5.08 -2.98 10.79
C PHE A 111 -4.38 -4.34 10.78
N ASN A 112 -4.30 -5.02 11.92
CA ASN A 112 -3.71 -6.36 11.99
C ASN A 112 -4.53 -7.41 11.23
N VAL A 113 -5.87 -7.32 11.24
CA VAL A 113 -6.73 -8.16 10.38
C VAL A 113 -6.46 -7.88 8.89
N GLY A 114 -6.36 -6.60 8.49
CA GLY A 114 -6.00 -6.21 7.12
C GLY A 114 -4.63 -6.73 6.69
N ALA A 115 -3.64 -6.66 7.58
CA ALA A 115 -2.31 -7.21 7.37
C ALA A 115 -2.35 -8.75 7.24
N PHE A 116 -3.13 -9.44 8.07
CA PHE A 116 -3.34 -10.88 7.97
C PHE A 116 -3.98 -11.27 6.63
N VAL A 117 -4.99 -10.52 6.13
CA VAL A 117 -5.55 -10.70 4.78
C VAL A 117 -4.46 -10.49 3.70
N GLY A 118 -3.58 -9.51 3.88
CA GLY A 118 -2.41 -9.28 3.02
C GLY A 118 -1.45 -10.47 2.93
N ARG A 119 -1.45 -11.39 3.90
CA ARG A 119 -0.65 -12.63 3.85
C ARG A 119 -1.19 -13.68 2.89
N LEU A 120 -2.38 -13.51 2.30
CA LEU A 120 -2.86 -14.41 1.24
C LEU A 120 -1.91 -14.39 0.02
N GLY A 121 -1.18 -13.29 -0.19
CA GLY A 121 -0.07 -13.20 -1.14
C GLY A 121 1.06 -14.19 -0.90
N ASP A 122 1.29 -14.65 0.35
CA ASP A 122 2.29 -15.68 0.67
C ASP A 122 1.95 -17.03 -0.01
N ARG A 123 0.66 -17.29 -0.32
CA ARG A 123 0.20 -18.50 -1.03
C ARG A 123 0.04 -18.29 -2.54
N ILE A 124 -0.46 -17.13 -2.96
CA ILE A 124 -0.71 -16.86 -4.39
C ILE A 124 0.61 -16.58 -5.14
N GLY A 125 1.54 -15.90 -4.48
CA GLY A 125 2.78 -15.38 -5.05
C GLY A 125 2.83 -13.86 -4.87
N PRO A 126 3.69 -13.31 -3.98
CA PRO A 126 3.60 -11.91 -3.55
C PRO A 126 3.90 -10.89 -4.65
N HIS A 127 4.64 -11.29 -5.70
CA HIS A 127 4.98 -10.44 -6.85
C HIS A 127 4.08 -10.72 -8.08
N LYS A 128 3.17 -11.71 -8.02
CA LYS A 128 2.28 -11.99 -9.15
C LYS A 128 1.27 -10.86 -9.35
N ARG A 129 1.10 -10.44 -10.61
CA ARG A 129 0.17 -9.41 -11.03
C ARG A 129 -1.26 -9.66 -10.52
N ILE A 130 -1.73 -10.91 -10.55
CA ILE A 130 -3.05 -11.30 -10.03
C ILE A 130 -3.23 -10.97 -8.55
N TRP A 131 -2.21 -11.20 -7.72
CA TRP A 131 -2.25 -10.87 -6.30
C TRP A 131 -2.21 -9.36 -6.08
N LEU A 132 -1.37 -8.63 -6.82
CA LEU A 132 -1.25 -7.18 -6.68
C LEU A 132 -2.54 -6.46 -7.09
N VAL A 133 -3.18 -6.91 -8.18
CA VAL A 133 -4.52 -6.45 -8.61
C VAL A 133 -5.56 -6.81 -7.55
N PHE A 134 -5.72 -8.09 -7.19
CA PHE A 134 -6.75 -8.53 -6.25
C PHE A 134 -6.60 -7.93 -4.86
N GLY A 135 -5.39 -7.91 -4.31
CA GLY A 135 -5.09 -7.33 -3.00
C GLY A 135 -5.25 -5.81 -2.96
N THR A 136 -5.11 -5.10 -4.09
CA THR A 136 -5.45 -3.67 -4.19
C THR A 136 -6.96 -3.46 -4.38
N PHE A 137 -7.63 -4.37 -5.08
CA PHE A 137 -9.08 -4.37 -5.20
C PHE A 137 -9.76 -4.58 -3.83
N LEU A 138 -9.24 -5.48 -2.98
CA LEU A 138 -9.72 -5.62 -1.59
C LEU A 138 -9.60 -4.31 -0.80
N GLN A 139 -8.48 -3.58 -0.93
CA GLN A 139 -8.32 -2.24 -0.31
C GLN A 139 -9.36 -1.23 -0.84
N THR A 140 -9.69 -1.32 -2.14
CA THR A 140 -10.75 -0.53 -2.77
C THR A 140 -12.11 -0.84 -2.13
N LEU A 141 -12.44 -2.12 -1.97
CA LEU A 141 -13.69 -2.55 -1.31
C LEU A 141 -13.76 -2.14 0.17
N PHE A 142 -12.66 -2.23 0.92
CA PHE A 142 -12.61 -1.73 2.30
C PHE A 142 -12.81 -0.20 2.36
N THR A 143 -12.15 0.56 1.49
CA THR A 143 -12.34 2.02 1.43
C THR A 143 -13.78 2.41 1.02
N MET A 144 -14.40 1.63 0.12
CA MET A 144 -15.81 1.78 -0.25
C MET A 144 -16.75 1.48 0.91
N ALA A 145 -16.50 0.38 1.64
CA ALA A 145 -17.28 0.03 2.83
C ALA A 145 -17.20 1.12 3.89
N ALA A 146 -16.01 1.70 4.13
CA ALA A 146 -15.82 2.84 5.03
C ALA A 146 -16.63 4.08 4.59
N ALA A 147 -16.60 4.43 3.30
CA ALA A 147 -17.39 5.54 2.75
C ALA A 147 -18.89 5.36 3.00
N LEU A 148 -19.40 4.14 2.78
CA LEU A 148 -20.81 3.80 2.98
C LEU A 148 -21.20 3.79 4.46
N THR A 149 -20.37 3.26 5.35
CA THR A 149 -20.69 3.21 6.78
C THR A 149 -20.63 4.59 7.43
N ILE A 150 -19.67 5.47 7.07
CA ILE A 150 -19.68 6.83 7.62
C ILE A 150 -20.83 7.68 7.05
N TRP A 151 -21.20 7.49 5.77
CA TRP A 151 -22.41 8.11 5.21
C TRP A 151 -23.66 7.71 5.99
N LYS A 152 -23.81 6.43 6.34
CA LYS A 152 -24.92 5.95 7.18
C LYS A 152 -24.79 6.32 8.66
N ALA A 153 -23.58 6.60 9.16
CA ALA A 153 -23.35 6.99 10.54
C ALA A 153 -23.85 8.41 10.86
N GLY A 154 -23.91 9.30 9.87
CA GLY A 154 -24.38 10.68 10.03
C GLY A 154 -23.58 11.52 11.03
N GLN A 155 -22.30 11.17 11.26
CA GLN A 155 -21.43 11.89 12.20
C GLN A 155 -20.67 13.04 11.49
N PRO A 156 -20.26 14.09 12.23
CA PRO A 156 -19.42 15.16 11.67
C PRO A 156 -18.11 14.63 11.06
N SER A 157 -17.55 15.40 10.12
CA SER A 157 -16.34 15.03 9.37
C SER A 157 -15.05 15.60 9.96
N VAL A 158 -15.16 16.56 10.87
CA VAL A 158 -14.05 17.19 11.61
C VAL A 158 -14.51 17.32 13.06
N ALA A 159 -13.60 17.04 14.00
CA ALA A 159 -13.81 17.27 15.43
C ALA A 159 -13.39 18.69 15.83
N ASP A 160 -14.21 19.34 16.64
CA ASP A 160 -14.01 20.73 17.07
C ASP A 160 -12.92 20.84 18.15
N ASP A 161 -12.75 19.82 18.99
CA ASP A 161 -11.69 19.74 20.01
C ASP A 161 -11.01 18.36 20.03
N ARG A 162 -9.74 18.32 20.49
CA ARG A 162 -8.94 17.09 20.59
C ARG A 162 -9.40 16.11 21.67
N GLY A 163 -10.16 16.57 22.66
CA GLY A 163 -10.77 15.73 23.69
C GLY A 163 -12.08 15.07 23.26
N ASP A 164 -12.78 15.60 22.24
CA ASP A 164 -14.11 15.15 21.83
C ASP A 164 -14.17 14.69 20.36
N PRO A 165 -13.91 13.39 20.08
CA PRO A 165 -13.88 12.87 18.72
C PRO A 165 -15.30 12.71 18.13
N SER A 166 -15.54 13.27 16.94
CA SER A 166 -16.85 13.34 16.28
C SER A 166 -17.56 12.00 16.05
N TRP A 167 -16.82 10.89 16.02
CA TRP A 167 -17.29 9.57 15.63
C TRP A 167 -17.53 8.67 16.85
N THR A 168 -18.73 8.75 17.40
CA THR A 168 -19.06 8.10 18.67
C THR A 168 -19.81 6.77 18.52
N ASN A 169 -20.42 6.53 17.35
CA ASN A 169 -21.37 5.44 17.10
C ASN A 169 -20.79 4.23 16.35
N VAL A 170 -21.49 3.09 16.41
CA VAL A 170 -21.02 1.81 15.86
C VAL A 170 -20.63 1.88 14.38
N LEU A 171 -21.41 2.58 13.54
CA LEU A 171 -21.13 2.67 12.10
C LEU A 171 -19.85 3.45 11.80
N SER A 172 -19.57 4.50 12.57
CA SER A 172 -18.31 5.25 12.48
C SER A 172 -17.09 4.44 12.97
N PHE A 173 -17.27 3.54 13.94
CA PHE A 173 -16.26 2.57 14.33
C PHE A 173 -16.00 1.53 13.23
N VAL A 174 -17.05 1.06 12.55
CA VAL A 174 -16.92 0.16 11.39
C VAL A 174 -16.23 0.87 10.22
N CYS A 175 -16.47 2.17 10.01
CA CYS A 175 -15.70 2.99 9.07
C CYS A 175 -14.20 2.98 9.40
N LEU A 176 -13.85 3.32 10.65
CA LEU A 176 -12.47 3.33 11.13
C LEU A 176 -11.80 1.95 10.96
N ALA A 177 -12.51 0.87 11.27
CA ALA A 177 -12.03 -0.49 11.09
C ALA A 177 -11.70 -0.80 9.62
N PHE A 178 -12.60 -0.48 8.68
CA PHE A 178 -12.35 -0.71 7.26
C PHE A 178 -11.22 0.17 6.69
N MET A 179 -11.10 1.43 7.13
CA MET A 179 -9.97 2.30 6.78
C MET A 179 -8.64 1.67 7.24
N SER A 180 -8.57 1.21 8.48
CA SER A 180 -7.38 0.55 9.02
C SER A 180 -7.09 -0.81 8.38
N MET A 181 -8.10 -1.63 8.07
CA MET A 181 -7.94 -2.87 7.29
C MET A 181 -7.35 -2.58 5.90
N SER A 182 -7.83 -1.54 5.21
CA SER A 182 -7.29 -1.12 3.92
C SER A 182 -5.81 -0.80 4.00
N LEU A 183 -5.36 -0.05 5.01
CA LEU A 183 -3.95 0.25 5.18
C LEU A 183 -3.15 -0.98 5.64
N GLY A 184 -3.69 -1.82 6.52
CA GLY A 184 -3.05 -3.09 6.92
C GLY A 184 -2.72 -3.98 5.72
N THR A 185 -3.67 -4.18 4.80
CA THR A 185 -3.45 -4.96 3.57
C THR A 185 -2.42 -4.30 2.65
N GLN A 186 -2.49 -2.96 2.49
CA GLN A 186 -1.53 -2.18 1.72
C GLN A 186 -0.09 -2.36 2.24
N GLY A 187 0.08 -2.35 3.56
CA GLY A 187 1.37 -2.43 4.25
C GLY A 187 2.12 -3.72 3.94
N ILE A 188 1.41 -4.85 3.94
CA ILE A 188 2.00 -6.15 3.62
C ILE A 188 2.30 -6.28 2.13
N ILE A 189 1.42 -5.81 1.24
CA ILE A 189 1.67 -5.84 -0.21
C ILE A 189 2.89 -4.98 -0.58
N GLY A 190 2.95 -3.74 -0.08
CA GLY A 190 4.10 -2.86 -0.26
C GLY A 190 5.40 -3.46 0.28
N LYS A 191 5.38 -4.02 1.49
CA LYS A 191 6.58 -4.61 2.11
C LYS A 191 7.06 -5.87 1.39
N ARG A 192 6.16 -6.71 0.89
CA ARG A 192 6.52 -7.94 0.16
C ARG A 192 7.18 -7.64 -1.19
N LEU A 193 6.95 -6.49 -1.81
CA LEU A 193 7.67 -6.04 -3.01
C LEU A 193 9.13 -5.63 -2.73
N ASN A 194 9.50 -5.42 -1.46
CA ASN A 194 10.86 -5.18 -0.99
C ASN A 194 11.62 -4.06 -1.73
N THR A 195 10.97 -2.90 -1.90
CA THR A 195 11.56 -1.72 -2.55
C THR A 195 11.89 -0.62 -1.53
N GLN A 196 12.47 0.48 -2.00
CA GLN A 196 12.75 1.69 -1.21
C GLN A 196 11.50 2.39 -0.64
N PHE A 197 10.30 1.98 -1.04
CA PHE A 197 9.03 2.46 -0.46
C PHE A 197 8.66 1.76 0.86
N THR A 198 9.49 0.83 1.33
CA THR A 198 9.37 0.10 2.61
C THR A 198 8.00 -0.59 2.79
N THR A 199 7.09 -0.02 3.58
CA THR A 199 5.72 -0.50 3.81
C THR A 199 4.67 0.32 3.06
N THR A 200 5.06 1.41 2.40
CA THR A 200 4.21 2.52 1.88
C THR A 200 3.45 3.32 2.95
N ILE A 201 3.60 2.98 4.23
CA ILE A 201 2.83 3.54 5.34
C ILE A 201 3.75 4.29 6.31
N VAL A 202 4.59 3.56 7.04
CA VAL A 202 5.41 4.15 8.11
C VAL A 202 6.62 4.87 7.52
N LEU A 203 6.57 6.21 7.49
CA LEU A 203 7.66 7.04 6.98
C LEU A 203 8.81 7.26 7.97
N THR A 204 8.70 6.92 9.26
CA THR A 204 9.79 7.15 10.23
C THR A 204 11.09 6.49 9.78
N THR A 205 11.02 5.23 9.33
CA THR A 205 12.16 4.53 8.73
C THR A 205 12.63 5.21 7.44
N VAL A 206 11.70 5.65 6.58
CA VAL A 206 12.02 6.36 5.32
C VAL A 206 12.79 7.66 5.58
N TRP A 207 12.42 8.44 6.60
CA TRP A 207 13.15 9.65 7.00
C TRP A 207 14.54 9.35 7.53
N VAL A 208 14.68 8.36 8.42
CA VAL A 208 15.98 7.96 8.97
C VAL A 208 16.91 7.44 7.87
N GLU A 209 16.43 6.54 7.01
CA GLU A 209 17.22 6.00 5.90
C GLU A 209 17.51 7.05 4.80
N LEU A 210 16.68 8.10 4.66
CA LEU A 210 16.94 9.23 3.77
C LEU A 210 18.09 10.10 4.31
N MET A 211 18.06 10.44 5.59
CA MET A 211 19.11 11.23 6.23
C MET A 211 20.43 10.48 6.35
N ALA A 212 20.39 9.14 6.36
CA ALA A 212 21.56 8.27 6.33
C ALA A 212 22.08 7.94 4.91
N ASP A 213 21.40 8.40 3.84
CA ASP A 213 21.79 8.06 2.46
C ASP A 213 23.07 8.82 2.06
N PRO A 214 24.19 8.14 1.72
CA PRO A 214 25.42 8.82 1.28
C PRO A 214 25.22 9.66 0.01
N GLY A 215 24.18 9.34 -0.76
CA GLY A 215 23.73 10.06 -1.94
C GLY A 215 22.91 11.33 -1.67
N LEU A 216 22.62 11.69 -0.41
CA LEU A 216 21.64 12.73 -0.04
C LEU A 216 21.78 14.03 -0.84
N PHE A 217 22.98 14.60 -0.90
CA PHE A 217 23.26 15.87 -1.56
C PHE A 217 23.80 15.73 -3.00
N HIS A 218 23.81 14.53 -3.57
CA HIS A 218 24.27 14.33 -4.94
C HIS A 218 23.26 14.91 -5.95
N ARG A 219 23.73 15.80 -6.84
CA ARG A 219 22.91 16.46 -7.89
C ARG A 219 22.41 15.50 -8.97
N LYS A 220 23.00 14.31 -9.11
CA LYS A 220 22.55 13.26 -10.04
C LYS A 220 21.40 12.45 -9.40
N LYS A 221 20.62 11.76 -10.22
CA LYS A 221 19.58 10.82 -9.74
C LYS A 221 20.22 9.71 -8.90
N VAL A 222 19.62 9.41 -7.75
CA VAL A 222 20.04 8.37 -6.81
C VAL A 222 18.78 7.65 -6.37
N ILE A 223 18.54 6.44 -6.87
CA ILE A 223 17.28 5.70 -6.70
C ILE A 223 16.89 5.54 -5.23
N THR A 224 17.86 5.25 -4.35
CA THR A 224 17.62 5.10 -2.91
C THR A 224 17.12 6.38 -2.26
N ARG A 225 17.65 7.54 -2.65
CA ARG A 225 17.28 8.87 -2.16
C ARG A 225 15.98 9.37 -2.80
N ASP A 226 15.89 9.28 -4.12
CA ASP A 226 14.77 9.76 -4.91
C ASP A 226 13.45 9.05 -4.55
N HIS A 227 13.47 7.72 -4.38
CA HIS A 227 12.25 6.97 -4.01
C HIS A 227 11.74 7.32 -2.60
N LYS A 228 12.64 7.60 -1.65
CA LYS A 228 12.25 8.04 -0.29
C LYS A 228 11.63 9.43 -0.29
N LEU A 229 12.20 10.36 -1.07
CA LEU A 229 11.58 11.67 -1.30
C LEU A 229 10.21 11.54 -1.97
N ILE A 230 10.07 10.70 -3.01
CA ILE A 230 8.78 10.43 -3.65
C ILE A 230 7.76 9.87 -2.65
N ALA A 231 8.14 8.91 -1.80
CA ALA A 231 7.26 8.35 -0.77
C ALA A 231 6.77 9.42 0.22
N ALA A 232 7.70 10.23 0.75
CA ALA A 232 7.39 11.31 1.68
C ALA A 232 6.50 12.41 1.06
N SER A 233 6.85 12.88 -0.14
CA SER A 233 6.07 13.88 -0.87
C SER A 233 4.68 13.36 -1.25
N SER A 234 4.57 12.10 -1.69
CA SER A 234 3.28 11.51 -2.07
C SER A 234 2.33 11.43 -0.86
N LEU A 235 2.83 11.02 0.31
CA LEU A 235 2.02 10.99 1.54
C LEU A 235 1.58 12.39 1.96
N PHE A 236 2.48 13.37 1.95
CA PHE A 236 2.14 14.76 2.27
C PHE A 236 1.05 15.31 1.34
N ILE A 237 1.20 15.12 0.03
CA ILE A 237 0.21 15.53 -0.98
C ILE A 237 -1.12 14.79 -0.76
N GLY A 238 -1.09 13.50 -0.43
CA GLY A 238 -2.28 12.71 -0.09
C GLY A 238 -3.07 13.29 1.09
N GLY A 239 -2.37 13.63 2.18
CA GLY A 239 -2.97 14.25 3.35
C GLY A 239 -3.55 15.64 3.06
N PHE A 240 -2.82 16.47 2.32
CA PHE A 240 -3.27 17.80 1.90
C PHE A 240 -4.54 17.72 1.01
N VAL A 241 -4.51 16.90 -0.03
CA VAL A 241 -5.63 16.74 -0.97
C VAL A 241 -6.86 16.18 -0.25
N SER A 242 -6.66 15.19 0.62
CA SER A 242 -7.75 14.63 1.44
C SER A 242 -8.38 15.68 2.35
N ARG A 243 -7.57 16.44 3.11
CA ARG A 243 -8.07 17.49 4.00
C ARG A 243 -8.88 18.55 3.23
N ALA A 244 -8.41 18.96 2.05
CA ALA A 244 -9.09 19.94 1.20
C ALA A 244 -10.41 19.41 0.60
N ILE A 245 -10.48 18.13 0.23
CA ILE A 245 -11.72 17.48 -0.23
C ILE A 245 -12.71 17.33 0.93
N LEU A 246 -12.21 16.92 2.10
CA LEU A 246 -13.02 16.72 3.31
C LEU A 246 -13.72 18.01 3.77
N ASP A 247 -13.08 19.19 3.64
CA ASP A 247 -13.72 20.50 3.87
C ASP A 247 -14.91 20.80 2.93
N LYS A 248 -15.00 20.14 1.77
CA LYS A 248 -16.00 20.44 0.74
C LYS A 248 -17.11 19.40 0.63
N VAL A 249 -16.80 18.12 0.87
CA VAL A 249 -17.76 17.00 0.69
C VAL A 249 -17.82 16.04 1.88
N GLY A 250 -17.14 16.36 2.99
CA GLY A 250 -17.11 15.55 4.20
C GLY A 250 -16.42 14.19 4.04
N SER A 251 -16.34 13.43 5.14
CA SER A 251 -15.61 12.15 5.21
C SER A 251 -16.18 11.09 4.27
N ALA A 252 -17.50 11.05 4.08
CA ALA A 252 -18.15 10.14 3.13
C ALA A 252 -17.73 10.42 1.68
N GLY A 253 -17.79 11.69 1.25
CA GLY A 253 -17.37 12.11 -0.09
C GLY A 253 -15.87 11.93 -0.31
N ALA A 254 -15.05 12.27 0.68
CA ALA A 254 -13.60 12.08 0.63
C ALA A 254 -13.22 10.59 0.49
N LEU A 255 -13.80 9.70 1.31
CA LEU A 255 -13.59 8.25 1.17
C LEU A 255 -14.13 7.71 -0.17
N GLY A 256 -15.23 8.26 -0.70
CA GLY A 256 -15.72 7.96 -2.04
C GLY A 256 -14.72 8.29 -3.15
N VAL A 257 -14.08 9.47 -3.09
CA VAL A 257 -12.98 9.84 -3.99
C VAL A 257 -11.78 8.89 -3.79
N GLY A 258 -11.41 8.59 -2.54
CA GLY A 258 -10.36 7.64 -2.20
C GLY A 258 -10.59 6.24 -2.78
N THR A 259 -11.83 5.76 -2.80
CA THR A 259 -12.24 4.52 -3.48
C THR A 259 -11.98 4.60 -4.99
N GLY A 260 -12.35 5.70 -5.63
CA GLY A 260 -12.05 5.93 -7.06
C GLY A 260 -10.54 5.90 -7.35
N VAL A 261 -9.73 6.56 -6.52
CA VAL A 261 -8.26 6.53 -6.62
C VAL A 261 -7.73 5.10 -6.43
N ARG A 262 -8.20 4.33 -5.44
CA ARG A 262 -7.79 2.94 -5.26
C ARG A 262 -8.17 2.02 -6.42
N LEU A 263 -9.31 2.26 -7.08
CA LEU A 263 -9.68 1.54 -8.29
C LEU A 263 -8.70 1.83 -9.44
N LEU A 264 -8.28 3.09 -9.61
CA LEU A 264 -7.23 3.44 -10.59
C LEU A 264 -5.89 2.77 -10.25
N ILE A 265 -5.50 2.69 -8.98
CA ILE A 265 -4.27 1.97 -8.57
C ILE A 265 -4.42 0.47 -8.84
N THR A 266 -5.59 -0.12 -8.56
CA THR A 266 -5.90 -1.53 -8.89
C THR A 266 -5.67 -1.82 -10.36
N LEU A 267 -6.17 -0.95 -11.25
CA LEU A 267 -5.99 -1.06 -12.69
C LEU A 267 -4.54 -0.80 -13.12
N SER A 268 -3.81 0.10 -12.45
CA SER A 268 -2.41 0.42 -12.78
C SER A 268 -1.47 -0.79 -12.67
N TRP A 269 -1.76 -1.75 -11.78
CA TRP A 269 -1.01 -3.01 -11.68
C TRP A 269 -1.07 -3.86 -12.95
N LEU A 270 -2.11 -3.73 -13.77
CA LEU A 270 -2.19 -4.38 -15.07
C LEU A 270 -1.13 -3.83 -16.04
N LEU A 271 -0.70 -2.58 -15.88
CA LEU A 271 0.26 -1.92 -16.78
C LEU A 271 1.73 -2.13 -16.37
N VAL A 272 2.00 -2.61 -15.15
CA VAL A 272 3.39 -2.76 -14.65
C VAL A 272 4.14 -3.84 -15.44
N PRO A 273 5.34 -3.57 -15.99
CA PRO A 273 6.13 -4.57 -16.71
C PRO A 273 6.39 -5.85 -15.90
N GLY A 274 6.28 -6.99 -16.59
CA GLY A 274 6.67 -8.28 -16.03
C GLY A 274 8.19 -8.43 -15.93
N LYS A 275 8.64 -9.26 -14.99
CA LYS A 275 10.05 -9.66 -14.86
C LYS A 275 10.53 -10.34 -16.15
N LYS A 276 11.55 -9.78 -16.80
CA LYS A 276 12.11 -10.36 -18.03
C LYS A 276 12.83 -11.67 -17.69
N ALA A 277 12.60 -12.72 -18.49
CA ALA A 277 13.37 -13.94 -18.37
C ALA A 277 14.86 -13.63 -18.54
N ALA A 278 15.70 -14.06 -17.60
CA ALA A 278 17.13 -13.89 -17.70
C ALA A 278 17.64 -14.73 -18.88
N VAL A 279 18.17 -14.07 -19.91
CA VAL A 279 18.84 -14.76 -21.01
C VAL A 279 20.06 -15.45 -20.40
N SER A 280 20.02 -16.78 -20.35
CA SER A 280 21.18 -17.59 -19.94
C SER A 280 22.32 -17.28 -20.90
N LYS A 281 23.34 -16.56 -20.41
CA LYS A 281 24.63 -16.51 -21.09
C LYS A 281 25.25 -17.88 -20.90
N SER A 282 25.06 -18.76 -21.89
CA SER A 282 25.91 -19.94 -22.03
C SER A 282 27.35 -19.46 -22.03
N ALA A 283 28.14 -19.95 -21.08
CA ALA A 283 29.58 -19.70 -21.07
C ALA A 283 30.18 -20.24 -22.38
N LYS A 284 31.13 -19.48 -22.93
CA LYS A 284 32.13 -19.96 -23.89
C LYS A 284 33.42 -20.19 -23.13
#